data_AF-A0ABD3X0M9-F1
#
_entry.id   AF-A0ABD3X0M9-F1
#
_cell.length_a   1.000
_cell.length_b   1.000
_cell.length_c   1.000
_cell.angle_alpha   90.00
_cell.angle_beta   90.00
_cell.angle_gamma   90.00
#
_symmetry.space_group_name_H-M   'P 1'
#
loop_
_entity.id
_entity.type
_entity.pdbx_description
1 polymer ?
#
loop_
_entity_poly.entity_id
_entity_poly.type
_entity_poly.pdbx_seq_one_letter_code
_entity_poly.pdbx_strand_id
1 'polypeptide(L)'
;MIEGGGMISFKPGSVYMVLDAGGGTIDITVHEVLSDGKLKELYKSSGGAWGGTQVDEAYRQFLISLVGNPVFNRFQVEKKEDYLDMFREFEIKKRAIAPNSDTKVAFRWPLSLKEIFEDESREDLHKAIMQTKYANEVTLTGDKLRINATVMKSFFFNVIQTTISHVQELMKDNIVSSVSSILMVGGFSESKMLQIAIRTSFPNVKVIIPHEAGLVVLKGAVVFGHNPSSISHRICKYTYGVDKTVPFDSEKHDIRKRIERDSGTRCKDIFDKYVEIGESVALHVPTTEKSYIPSTGTQSSVGFTIYASTQKSPMYVTDDGCVKLGYVEINILDKSVPRDERSILFSMTFGGTEIDVTAREQRTGNVTKAIVNFLG
;
A
#
# COMPACT_ATOMS: atom_id res chain seq x y z
N MET A 1 -13.17 -15.31 -11.31
CA MET A 1 -11.88 -15.74 -11.92
C MET A 1 -11.93 -17.26 -12.12
N ILE A 2 -11.47 -17.76 -13.27
CA ILE A 2 -11.57 -19.19 -13.65
C ILE A 2 -10.17 -19.78 -13.75
N GLU A 3 -9.93 -20.86 -13.02
CA GLU A 3 -9.13 -22.01 -13.45
C GLU A 3 -9.96 -23.26 -13.10
N GLY A 4 -10.22 -24.13 -14.08
CA GLY A 4 -10.90 -25.42 -13.86
C GLY A 4 -12.42 -25.33 -13.63
N GLY A 5 -13.20 -24.93 -14.64
CA GLY A 5 -14.62 -25.31 -14.78
C GLY A 5 -15.63 -24.82 -13.72
N GLY A 6 -15.22 -24.03 -12.73
CA GLY A 6 -16.12 -23.45 -11.73
C GLY A 6 -15.74 -22.02 -11.39
N MET A 7 -16.71 -21.10 -11.40
CA MET A 7 -16.55 -19.79 -10.77
C MET A 7 -16.21 -20.00 -9.30
N ILE A 8 -15.00 -19.64 -8.88
CA ILE A 8 -14.73 -19.45 -7.45
C ILE A 8 -15.52 -18.21 -7.03
N SER A 9 -16.72 -18.43 -6.50
CA SER A 9 -17.53 -17.42 -5.84
C SER A 9 -17.32 -17.57 -4.34
N PHE A 10 -16.79 -16.53 -3.72
CA PHE A 10 -16.80 -16.40 -2.27
C PHE A 10 -18.25 -16.22 -1.82
N LYS A 11 -18.70 -17.03 -0.86
CA LYS A 11 -20.04 -16.93 -0.30
C LYS A 11 -20.11 -15.76 0.69
N PRO A 12 -21.29 -15.16 0.92
CA PRO A 12 -21.48 -14.24 2.05
C PRO A 12 -20.93 -14.80 3.37
N GLY A 13 -20.28 -13.95 4.16
CA GLY A 13 -19.55 -14.30 5.39
C GLY A 13 -18.15 -14.88 5.15
N SER A 14 -17.73 -15.10 3.90
CA SER A 14 -16.36 -15.57 3.63
C SER A 14 -15.36 -14.45 3.89
N VAL A 15 -14.36 -14.74 4.71
CA VAL A 15 -13.19 -13.87 4.92
C VAL A 15 -12.02 -14.39 4.11
N TYR A 16 -11.42 -13.51 3.30
CA TYR A 16 -10.27 -13.82 2.46
C TYR A 16 -9.24 -12.69 2.47
N MET A 17 -7.98 -13.07 2.28
CA MET A 17 -6.85 -12.16 2.13
C MET A 17 -6.53 -12.00 0.65
N VAL A 18 -6.28 -10.77 0.20
CA VAL A 18 -5.65 -10.50 -1.10
C VAL A 18 -4.18 -10.23 -0.84
N LEU A 19 -3.31 -11.01 -1.47
CA LEU A 19 -1.87 -10.84 -1.48
C LEU A 19 -1.48 -10.39 -2.90
N ASP A 20 -1.36 -9.08 -3.09
CA ASP A 20 -0.92 -8.49 -4.35
C ASP A 20 0.60 -8.44 -4.37
N ALA A 21 1.21 -9.46 -4.99
CA ALA A 21 2.64 -9.54 -5.18
C ALA A 21 3.02 -8.93 -6.54
N GLY A 22 3.34 -7.64 -6.52
CA GLY A 22 3.81 -6.90 -7.68
C GLY A 22 5.31 -7.04 -7.92
N GLY A 23 5.80 -6.24 -8.88
CA GLY A 23 7.23 -6.09 -9.14
C GLY A 23 7.93 -5.40 -7.97
N GLY A 24 7.51 -4.18 -7.62
CA GLY A 24 8.18 -3.39 -6.58
C GLY A 24 7.70 -3.68 -5.15
N THR A 25 6.40 -3.91 -4.98
CA THR A 25 5.77 -4.06 -3.66
C THR A 25 5.03 -5.38 -3.54
N ILE A 26 4.81 -5.78 -2.28
CA ILE A 26 3.75 -6.72 -1.94
C ILE A 26 2.77 -6.00 -1.02
N ASP A 27 1.51 -5.96 -1.40
CA ASP A 27 0.42 -5.32 -0.67
C ASP A 27 -0.61 -6.37 -0.23
N ILE A 28 -1.06 -6.26 1.01
CA ILE A 28 -1.96 -7.22 1.65
C ILE A 28 -3.18 -6.51 2.22
N THR A 29 -4.36 -7.03 1.89
CA THR A 29 -5.65 -6.57 2.40
C THR A 29 -6.52 -7.75 2.80
N VAL A 30 -7.44 -7.55 3.74
CA VAL A 30 -8.35 -8.60 4.24
C VAL A 30 -9.78 -8.14 4.08
N HIS A 31 -10.61 -8.97 3.45
CA HIS A 31 -11.97 -8.62 3.07
C HIS A 31 -12.97 -9.69 3.52
N GLU A 32 -14.18 -9.22 3.84
CA GLU A 32 -15.39 -10.03 4.01
C GLU A 32 -16.32 -9.80 2.82
N VAL A 33 -16.95 -10.88 2.34
CA VAL A 33 -18.08 -10.79 1.41
C VAL A 33 -19.37 -10.64 2.20
N LEU A 34 -20.10 -9.55 1.98
CA LEU A 34 -21.38 -9.29 2.63
C LEU A 34 -22.54 -10.04 1.96
N SER A 35 -23.70 -10.05 2.61
CA SER A 35 -24.93 -10.71 2.11
C SER A 35 -25.43 -10.15 0.78
N ASP A 36 -25.17 -8.87 0.50
CA ASP A 36 -25.51 -8.19 -0.75
C ASP A 36 -24.43 -8.37 -1.84
N GLY A 37 -23.38 -9.16 -1.57
CA GLY A 37 -22.27 -9.41 -2.48
C GLY A 37 -21.21 -8.31 -2.49
N LYS A 38 -21.36 -7.23 -1.73
CA LYS A 38 -20.34 -6.19 -1.60
C LYS A 38 -19.19 -6.64 -0.71
N LEU A 39 -18.08 -5.93 -0.83
CA LEU A 39 -16.88 -6.18 -0.03
C LEU A 39 -16.79 -5.20 1.14
N LYS A 40 -16.36 -5.70 2.29
CA LYS A 40 -15.98 -4.92 3.47
C LYS A 40 -14.53 -5.23 3.80
N GLU A 41 -13.69 -4.21 3.85
CA GLU A 41 -12.33 -4.34 4.38
C GLU A 41 -12.41 -4.57 5.90
N LEU A 42 -11.73 -5.59 6.40
CA LEU A 42 -11.79 -5.99 7.81
C LEU A 42 -10.56 -5.59 8.62
N TYR A 43 -9.43 -5.40 7.95
CA TYR A 43 -8.16 -5.14 8.59
C TYR A 43 -7.38 -4.14 7.77
N LYS A 44 -6.59 -3.28 8.44
CA LYS A 44 -5.77 -2.26 7.78
C LYS A 44 -4.89 -2.91 6.71
N SER A 45 -4.89 -2.33 5.51
CA SER A 45 -3.92 -2.71 4.47
C SER A 45 -2.47 -2.62 4.99
N SER A 46 -1.63 -3.56 4.61
CA SER A 46 -0.19 -3.57 4.96
C SER A 46 0.64 -4.07 3.79
N GLY A 47 1.96 -3.86 3.82
CA GLY A 47 2.82 -4.25 2.71
C GLY A 47 4.21 -3.65 2.83
N GLY A 48 5.03 -3.86 1.80
CA GLY A 48 6.38 -3.31 1.75
C GLY A 48 7.06 -3.50 0.41
N ALA A 49 8.24 -2.87 0.27
CA ALA A 49 9.06 -2.88 -0.94
C ALA A 49 9.84 -4.20 -1.11
N TRP A 50 9.13 -5.33 -1.00
CA TRP A 50 9.66 -6.68 -1.14
C TRP A 50 8.94 -7.45 -2.24
N GLY A 51 8.72 -6.82 -3.39
CA GLY A 51 8.19 -7.48 -4.59
C GLY A 51 9.24 -8.29 -5.36
N GLY A 52 8.86 -8.75 -6.54
CA GLY A 52 9.71 -9.53 -7.44
C GLY A 52 11.01 -8.86 -7.88
N THR A 53 11.13 -7.53 -7.79
CA THR A 53 12.35 -6.78 -8.10
C THR A 53 13.49 -7.05 -7.11
N GLN A 54 13.19 -7.51 -5.89
CA GLN A 54 14.24 -7.96 -4.97
C GLN A 54 14.95 -9.23 -5.48
N VAL A 55 14.25 -10.07 -6.24
CA VAL A 55 14.87 -11.24 -6.88
C VAL A 55 15.75 -10.80 -8.05
N ASP A 56 15.31 -9.78 -8.80
CA ASP A 56 16.11 -9.17 -9.89
C ASP A 56 17.37 -8.50 -9.34
N GLU A 57 17.25 -7.84 -8.19
CA GLU A 57 18.37 -7.27 -7.43
C GLU A 57 19.37 -8.36 -7.02
N ALA A 58 18.90 -9.46 -6.43
CA ALA A 58 19.77 -10.57 -6.03
C ALA A 58 20.51 -11.18 -7.22
N TYR A 59 19.84 -11.33 -8.37
CA TYR A 59 20.48 -11.76 -9.61
C TYR A 59 21.50 -10.75 -10.14
N ARG A 60 21.20 -9.44 -10.07
CA ARG A 60 22.17 -8.40 -10.43
C ARG A 60 23.42 -8.47 -9.55
N GLN A 61 23.25 -8.60 -8.24
CA GLN A 61 24.37 -8.74 -7.31
C GLN A 61 25.19 -10.01 -7.57
N PHE A 62 24.53 -11.10 -7.95
CA PHE A 62 25.20 -12.30 -8.43
C PHE A 62 26.05 -12.01 -9.67
N LEU A 63 25.53 -11.34 -10.70
CA LEU A 63 26.31 -10.99 -11.90
C LEU A 63 27.48 -10.07 -11.55
N ILE A 64 27.25 -9.03 -10.74
CA ILE A 64 28.31 -8.12 -10.24
C ILE A 64 29.41 -8.89 -9.52
N SER A 65 29.06 -9.93 -8.75
CA SER A 65 30.06 -10.74 -8.07
C SER A 65 30.88 -11.65 -8.99
N LEU A 66 30.45 -11.85 -10.25
CA LEU A 66 31.22 -12.55 -11.27
C LEU A 66 32.18 -11.64 -12.04
N VAL A 67 31.76 -10.41 -12.36
CA VAL A 67 32.50 -9.51 -13.27
C VAL A 67 33.05 -8.24 -12.61
N GLY A 68 32.61 -7.91 -11.41
CA GLY A 68 32.89 -6.64 -10.74
C GLY A 68 31.89 -5.54 -11.07
N ASN A 69 31.67 -4.64 -10.10
CA ASN A 69 30.73 -3.53 -10.23
C ASN A 69 31.10 -2.52 -11.35
N PRO A 70 32.37 -2.15 -11.58
CA PRO A 70 32.74 -1.25 -12.68
C PRO A 70 32.34 -1.80 -14.05
N VAL A 71 32.73 -3.04 -14.35
CA VAL A 71 32.41 -3.76 -15.59
C VAL A 71 30.90 -3.84 -15.80
N PHE A 72 30.16 -4.25 -14.76
CA PHE A 72 28.72 -4.41 -14.87
C PHE A 72 27.98 -3.08 -15.12
N ASN A 73 28.41 -2.00 -14.46
CA ASN A 73 27.83 -0.67 -14.67
C ASN A 73 28.12 -0.15 -16.08
N ARG A 74 29.35 -0.36 -16.58
CA ARG A 74 29.70 0.00 -17.96
C ARG A 74 28.85 -0.78 -18.97
N PHE A 75 28.68 -2.09 -18.77
CA PHE A 75 27.79 -2.92 -19.59
C PHE A 75 26.35 -2.39 -19.60
N GLN A 76 25.79 -2.03 -18.45
CA GLN A 76 24.43 -1.50 -18.35
C GLN A 76 24.24 -0.18 -19.13
N VAL A 77 25.25 0.69 -19.14
CA VAL A 77 25.20 2.00 -19.82
C VAL A 77 25.50 1.88 -21.31
N GLU A 78 26.60 1.22 -21.67
CA GLU A 78 27.11 1.16 -23.05
C GLU A 78 26.41 0.09 -23.91
N LYS A 79 25.88 -0.97 -23.30
CA LYS A 79 25.30 -2.15 -23.97
C LYS A 79 23.87 -2.40 -23.49
N LYS A 80 23.06 -1.35 -23.49
CA LYS A 80 21.69 -1.35 -22.94
C LYS A 80 20.77 -2.41 -23.55
N GLU A 81 20.88 -2.70 -24.84
CA GLU A 81 20.07 -3.72 -25.50
C GLU A 81 20.37 -5.12 -24.95
N ASP A 82 21.64 -5.51 -24.93
CA ASP A 82 22.09 -6.79 -24.35
C ASP A 82 21.71 -6.91 -22.86
N TYR A 83 21.81 -5.81 -22.10
CA TYR A 83 21.39 -5.76 -20.71
C TYR A 83 19.88 -6.05 -20.57
N LEU A 84 19.05 -5.40 -21.38
CA LEU A 84 17.59 -5.61 -21.34
C LEU A 84 17.20 -7.02 -21.76
N ASP A 85 17.86 -7.59 -22.76
CA ASP A 85 17.61 -8.96 -23.21
C ASP A 85 18.00 -10.00 -22.15
N MET A 86 19.14 -9.82 -21.49
CA MET A 86 19.57 -10.67 -20.39
C MET A 86 18.56 -10.67 -19.22
N PHE A 87 18.04 -9.50 -18.84
CA PHE A 87 17.02 -9.42 -17.78
C PHE A 87 15.64 -9.91 -18.23
N ARG A 88 15.29 -9.79 -19.52
CA ARG A 88 14.07 -10.40 -20.07
C ARG A 88 14.12 -11.92 -20.01
N GLU A 89 15.26 -12.52 -20.35
CA GLU A 89 15.45 -13.96 -20.20
C GLU A 89 15.37 -14.36 -18.72
N PHE A 90 15.99 -13.58 -17.83
CA PHE A 90 15.91 -13.81 -16.40
C PHE A 90 14.48 -13.82 -15.88
N GLU A 91 13.65 -12.85 -16.28
CA GLU A 91 12.24 -12.76 -15.90
C GLU A 91 11.46 -14.06 -16.23
N ILE A 92 11.70 -14.63 -17.41
CA ILE A 92 11.07 -15.90 -17.83
C ILE A 92 11.49 -17.05 -16.92
N LYS A 93 12.79 -17.17 -16.63
CA LYS A 93 13.32 -18.24 -15.76
C LYS A 93 12.90 -18.05 -14.30
N LYS A 94 12.84 -16.80 -13.83
CA LYS A 94 12.39 -16.42 -12.48
C LYS A 94 10.96 -16.89 -12.22
N ARG A 95 10.04 -16.76 -13.19
CA ARG A 95 8.67 -17.27 -13.06
C ARG A 95 8.60 -18.80 -13.11
N ALA A 96 9.45 -19.43 -13.93
CA ALA A 96 9.37 -20.85 -14.24
C ALA A 96 10.01 -21.79 -13.20
N ILE A 97 11.08 -21.36 -12.50
CA ILE A 97 11.79 -22.20 -11.53
C ILE A 97 10.89 -22.57 -10.34
N ALA A 98 10.96 -23.83 -9.91
CA ALA A 98 10.22 -24.35 -8.77
C ALA A 98 11.18 -24.81 -7.65
N PRO A 99 10.72 -24.91 -6.39
CA PRO A 99 11.55 -25.33 -5.26
C PRO A 99 12.21 -26.71 -5.45
N ASN A 100 11.51 -27.62 -6.12
CA ASN A 100 11.96 -28.98 -6.45
C ASN A 100 12.78 -29.08 -7.74
N SER A 101 13.12 -27.95 -8.38
CA SER A 101 14.05 -27.98 -9.51
C SER A 101 15.47 -28.24 -9.02
N ASP A 102 16.10 -29.26 -9.62
CA ASP A 102 17.49 -29.65 -9.37
C ASP A 102 18.38 -29.44 -10.60
N THR A 103 17.78 -29.16 -11.75
CA THR A 103 18.49 -28.91 -13.01
C THR A 103 19.11 -27.51 -13.04
N LYS A 104 20.34 -27.41 -13.55
CA LYS A 104 20.98 -26.11 -13.83
C LYS A 104 20.09 -25.25 -14.74
N VAL A 105 19.98 -23.97 -14.43
CA VAL A 105 19.26 -22.99 -15.24
C VAL A 105 20.26 -22.35 -16.20
N ALA A 106 19.96 -22.40 -17.50
CA ALA A 106 20.79 -21.80 -18.53
C ALA A 106 20.29 -20.40 -18.90
N PHE A 107 21.23 -19.48 -19.07
CA PHE A 107 21.07 -18.12 -19.56
C PHE A 107 22.04 -17.88 -20.71
N ARG A 108 21.65 -17.03 -21.65
CA ARG A 108 22.58 -16.47 -22.63
C ARG A 108 23.46 -15.44 -21.94
N TRP A 109 24.77 -15.64 -21.99
CA TRP A 109 25.77 -14.68 -21.56
C TRP A 109 26.07 -13.71 -22.71
N PRO A 110 25.87 -12.40 -22.54
CA PRO A 110 26.17 -11.43 -23.59
C PRO A 110 27.66 -11.42 -23.94
N LEU A 111 27.97 -11.51 -25.25
CA LEU A 111 29.35 -11.41 -25.72
C LEU A 111 29.95 -10.05 -25.34
N SER A 112 29.17 -8.98 -25.43
CA SER A 112 29.60 -7.63 -25.08
C SER A 112 29.97 -7.48 -23.60
N LEU A 113 29.31 -8.20 -22.69
CA LEU A 113 29.68 -8.22 -21.27
C LEU A 113 31.03 -8.92 -21.07
N LYS A 114 31.27 -10.02 -21.80
CA LYS A 114 32.57 -10.69 -21.81
C LYS A 114 33.67 -9.76 -22.34
N GLU A 115 33.44 -9.10 -23.47
CA GLU A 115 34.41 -8.17 -24.08
C GLU A 115 34.77 -7.02 -23.15
N ILE A 116 33.78 -6.40 -22.48
CA ILE A 116 34.03 -5.34 -21.50
C ILE A 116 34.86 -5.87 -20.32
N PHE A 117 34.52 -7.06 -19.80
CA PHE A 117 35.27 -7.67 -18.71
C PHE A 117 36.74 -7.87 -19.08
N GLU A 118 37.01 -8.48 -20.24
CA GLU A 118 38.37 -8.82 -20.67
C GLU A 118 39.19 -7.57 -21.04
N ASP A 119 38.56 -6.51 -21.55
CA ASP A 119 39.22 -5.24 -21.80
C ASP A 119 39.62 -4.52 -20.50
N GLU A 120 38.74 -4.49 -19.50
CA GLU A 120 39.01 -3.79 -18.23
C GLU A 120 39.93 -4.57 -17.29
N SER A 121 39.68 -5.87 -17.12
CA SER A 121 40.43 -6.70 -16.17
C SER A 121 41.75 -7.22 -16.73
N ARG A 122 41.87 -7.31 -18.07
CA ARG A 122 42.95 -8.04 -18.76
C ARG A 122 43.05 -9.52 -18.36
N GLU A 123 41.96 -10.11 -17.87
CA GLU A 123 41.84 -11.52 -17.49
C GLU A 123 40.80 -12.25 -18.35
N ASP A 124 40.96 -13.58 -18.49
CA ASP A 124 39.94 -14.42 -19.11
C ASP A 124 38.74 -14.60 -18.15
N LEU A 125 37.53 -14.32 -18.65
CA LEU A 125 36.31 -14.37 -17.84
C LEU A 125 36.07 -15.74 -17.20
N HIS A 126 36.35 -16.83 -17.91
CA HIS A 126 36.13 -18.17 -17.37
C HIS A 126 37.08 -18.44 -16.19
N LYS A 127 38.36 -18.06 -16.30
CA LYS A 127 39.31 -18.15 -15.18
C LYS A 127 38.87 -17.28 -13.99
N ALA A 128 38.41 -16.05 -14.25
CA ALA A 128 37.95 -15.16 -13.18
C ALA A 128 36.74 -15.74 -12.42
N ILE A 129 35.74 -16.28 -13.13
CA ILE A 129 34.58 -16.95 -12.50
C ILE A 129 35.02 -18.11 -11.60
N MET A 130 36.03 -18.88 -12.02
CA MET A 130 36.56 -20.02 -11.23
C MET A 130 37.30 -19.58 -9.96
N GLN A 131 37.65 -18.30 -9.82
CA GLN A 131 38.21 -17.74 -8.59
C GLN A 131 37.14 -17.18 -7.64
N THR A 132 35.89 -17.08 -8.10
CA THR A 132 34.77 -16.63 -7.25
C THR A 132 34.26 -17.75 -6.36
N LYS A 133 33.45 -17.39 -5.35
CA LYS A 133 32.72 -18.35 -4.52
C LYS A 133 31.73 -19.24 -5.30
N TYR A 134 31.50 -18.97 -6.59
CA TYR A 134 30.57 -19.70 -7.45
C TYR A 134 31.26 -20.67 -8.42
N ALA A 135 32.57 -20.91 -8.29
CA ALA A 135 33.34 -21.77 -9.19
C ALA A 135 32.69 -23.16 -9.45
N ASN A 136 32.11 -23.76 -8.40
CA ASN A 136 31.44 -25.07 -8.48
C ASN A 136 29.93 -24.97 -8.78
N GLU A 137 29.38 -23.76 -8.73
CA GLU A 137 27.95 -23.49 -8.89
C GLU A 137 27.57 -23.03 -10.29
N VAL A 138 28.56 -22.56 -11.05
CA VAL A 138 28.37 -21.89 -12.34
C VAL A 138 29.27 -22.53 -13.38
N THR A 139 28.78 -22.62 -14.61
CA THR A 139 29.58 -23.07 -15.75
C THR A 139 29.29 -22.15 -16.93
N LEU A 140 30.33 -21.54 -17.50
CA LEU A 140 30.24 -20.75 -18.72
C LEU A 140 30.87 -21.53 -19.87
N THR A 141 30.08 -21.88 -20.89
CA THR A 141 30.57 -22.58 -22.09
C THR A 141 30.08 -21.87 -23.33
N GLY A 142 30.99 -21.25 -24.08
CA GLY A 142 30.61 -20.32 -25.15
C GLY A 142 29.84 -19.13 -24.58
N ASP A 143 28.64 -18.90 -25.09
CA ASP A 143 27.70 -17.87 -24.65
C ASP A 143 26.63 -18.41 -23.66
N LYS A 144 26.83 -19.58 -23.05
CA LYS A 144 25.84 -20.20 -22.15
C LYS A 144 26.34 -20.23 -20.72
N LEU A 145 25.74 -19.41 -19.87
CA LEU A 145 25.90 -19.44 -18.42
C LEU A 145 24.91 -20.45 -17.83
N ARG A 146 25.40 -21.49 -17.16
CA ARG A 146 24.58 -22.45 -16.42
C ARG A 146 24.77 -22.22 -14.93
N ILE A 147 23.69 -21.90 -14.23
CA ILE A 147 23.66 -21.65 -12.78
C ILE A 147 22.99 -22.85 -12.10
N ASN A 148 23.60 -23.38 -11.04
CA ASN A 148 22.96 -24.41 -10.22
C ASN A 148 21.61 -23.93 -9.67
N ALA A 149 20.64 -24.84 -9.60
CA ALA A 149 19.30 -24.53 -9.11
C ALA A 149 19.34 -23.98 -7.67
N THR A 150 20.27 -24.45 -6.84
CA THR A 150 20.46 -23.95 -5.46
C THR A 150 20.78 -22.46 -5.42
N VAL A 151 21.72 -21.99 -6.26
CA VAL A 151 22.03 -20.56 -6.37
C VAL A 151 20.84 -19.78 -6.93
N MET A 152 20.20 -20.27 -7.99
CA MET A 152 19.01 -19.59 -8.56
C MET A 152 17.88 -19.47 -7.53
N LYS A 153 17.61 -20.52 -6.74
CA LYS A 153 16.61 -20.51 -5.67
C LYS A 153 16.98 -19.55 -4.54
N SER A 154 18.27 -19.38 -4.24
CA SER A 154 18.73 -18.46 -3.19
C SER A 154 18.30 -17.01 -3.41
N PHE A 155 18.11 -16.57 -4.66
CA PHE A 155 17.68 -15.21 -4.99
C PHE A 155 16.30 -14.86 -4.44
N PHE A 156 15.47 -15.88 -4.16
CA PHE A 156 14.11 -15.72 -3.64
C PHE A 156 14.04 -15.73 -2.10
N PHE A 157 15.12 -16.11 -1.42
CA PHE A 157 15.08 -16.42 0.02
C PHE A 157 14.54 -15.25 0.84
N ASN A 158 15.15 -14.07 0.70
CA ASN A 158 14.77 -12.89 1.48
C ASN A 158 13.31 -12.50 1.24
N VAL A 159 12.89 -12.39 -0.02
CA VAL A 159 11.52 -11.98 -0.36
C VAL A 159 10.47 -12.99 0.14
N ILE A 160 10.72 -14.29 -0.02
CA ILE A 160 9.79 -15.33 0.43
C ILE A 160 9.70 -15.33 1.96
N GLN A 161 10.82 -15.29 2.67
CA GLN A 161 10.83 -15.30 4.13
C GLN A 161 10.14 -14.05 4.69
N THR A 162 10.39 -12.88 4.09
CA THR A 162 9.76 -11.62 4.50
C THR A 162 8.25 -11.69 4.31
N THR A 163 7.80 -12.18 3.15
CA THR A 163 6.37 -12.33 2.83
C THR A 163 5.69 -13.30 3.80
N ILE A 164 6.26 -14.49 4.03
CA ILE A 164 5.71 -15.48 4.95
C ILE A 164 5.63 -14.93 6.36
N SER A 165 6.72 -14.34 6.86
CA SER A 165 6.78 -13.78 8.22
C SER A 165 5.72 -12.69 8.41
N HIS A 166 5.54 -11.83 7.41
CA HIS A 166 4.53 -10.78 7.44
C HIS A 166 3.10 -11.34 7.46
N VAL A 167 2.79 -12.32 6.61
CA VAL A 167 1.47 -12.99 6.63
C VAL A 167 1.24 -13.73 7.95
N GLN A 168 2.25 -14.42 8.49
CA GLN A 168 2.15 -15.09 9.79
C GLN A 168 1.87 -14.11 10.93
N GLU A 169 2.50 -12.94 10.92
CA GLU A 169 2.24 -11.89 11.90
C GLU A 169 0.81 -11.37 11.81
N LEU A 170 0.32 -11.11 10.59
CA LEU A 170 -1.07 -10.69 10.38
C LEU A 170 -2.07 -11.74 10.90
N MET A 171 -1.81 -13.03 10.66
CA MET A 171 -2.69 -14.12 11.08
C MET A 171 -2.78 -14.32 12.60
N LYS A 172 -1.94 -13.65 13.41
CA LYS A 172 -2.07 -13.61 14.88
C LYS A 172 -3.22 -12.72 15.35
N ASP A 173 -3.66 -11.78 14.52
CA ASP A 173 -4.81 -10.94 14.83
C ASP A 173 -6.12 -11.74 14.78
N ASN A 174 -7.01 -11.51 15.74
CA ASN A 174 -8.26 -12.26 15.87
C ASN A 174 -9.15 -12.15 14.62
N ILE A 175 -9.18 -10.99 13.95
CA ILE A 175 -9.99 -10.77 12.75
C ILE A 175 -9.36 -11.55 11.59
N VAL A 176 -8.05 -11.44 11.41
CA VAL A 176 -7.32 -12.04 10.29
C VAL A 176 -7.21 -13.57 10.44
N SER A 177 -7.19 -14.09 11.66
CA SER A 177 -7.15 -15.53 11.94
C SER A 177 -8.34 -16.31 11.33
N SER A 178 -9.44 -15.61 11.01
CA SER A 178 -10.62 -16.17 10.33
C SER A 178 -10.48 -16.32 8.81
N VAL A 179 -9.36 -15.86 8.23
CA VAL A 179 -9.09 -15.94 6.78
C VAL A 179 -9.08 -17.40 6.34
N SER A 180 -10.03 -17.73 5.46
CA SER A 180 -10.19 -19.08 4.89
C SER A 180 -9.43 -19.26 3.57
N SER A 181 -9.11 -18.16 2.90
CA SER A 181 -8.51 -18.18 1.57
C SER A 181 -7.53 -17.03 1.36
N ILE A 182 -6.42 -17.29 0.66
CA ILE A 182 -5.48 -16.27 0.17
C ILE A 182 -5.62 -16.20 -1.35
N LEU A 183 -6.01 -15.04 -1.86
CA LEU A 183 -6.03 -14.73 -3.28
C LEU A 183 -4.73 -14.03 -3.66
N MET A 184 -3.86 -14.73 -4.38
CA MET A 184 -2.57 -14.20 -4.82
C MET A 184 -2.72 -13.53 -6.19
N VAL A 185 -2.47 -12.23 -6.27
CA VAL A 185 -2.56 -11.41 -7.50
C VAL A 185 -1.24 -10.67 -7.75
N GLY A 186 -1.12 -10.00 -8.89
CA GLY A 186 0.11 -9.30 -9.25
C GLY A 186 1.11 -10.21 -10.00
N GLY A 187 2.04 -9.58 -10.72
CA GLY A 187 2.94 -10.31 -11.62
C GLY A 187 3.87 -11.30 -10.90
N PHE A 188 4.30 -11.00 -9.67
CA PHE A 188 5.16 -11.89 -8.91
C PHE A 188 4.40 -13.09 -8.31
N SER A 189 3.07 -13.02 -8.22
CA SER A 189 2.23 -14.18 -7.87
C SER A 189 2.26 -15.30 -8.92
N GLU A 190 2.81 -15.06 -10.13
CA GLU A 190 3.05 -16.09 -11.14
C GLU A 190 4.32 -16.93 -10.86
N SER A 191 5.13 -16.55 -9.87
CA SER A 191 6.32 -17.29 -9.46
C SER A 191 5.97 -18.59 -8.75
N LYS A 192 6.39 -19.74 -9.30
CA LYS A 192 6.20 -21.06 -8.65
C LYS A 192 6.88 -21.14 -7.29
N MET A 193 8.03 -20.46 -7.13
CA MET A 193 8.73 -20.36 -5.84
C MET A 193 7.83 -19.73 -4.77
N LEU A 194 7.20 -18.59 -5.08
CA LEU A 194 6.32 -17.89 -4.14
C LEU A 194 5.02 -18.69 -3.89
N GLN A 195 4.39 -19.20 -4.95
CA GLN A 195 3.14 -19.96 -4.84
C GLN A 195 3.29 -21.18 -3.93
N ILE A 196 4.35 -21.98 -4.12
CA ILE A 196 4.58 -23.19 -3.32
C ILE A 196 4.95 -22.82 -1.89
N ALA A 197 5.74 -21.77 -1.68
CA ALA A 197 6.10 -21.30 -0.35
C ALA A 197 4.85 -20.88 0.46
N ILE A 198 3.97 -20.06 -0.11
CA ILE A 198 2.71 -19.64 0.54
C ILE A 198 1.80 -20.86 0.81
N ARG A 199 1.63 -21.77 -0.15
CA ARG A 199 0.84 -23.00 0.05
C ARG A 199 1.37 -23.87 1.18
N THR A 200 2.69 -23.99 1.28
CA THR A 200 3.36 -24.82 2.30
C THR A 200 3.27 -24.18 3.69
N SER A 201 3.40 -22.86 3.77
CA SER A 201 3.35 -22.13 5.04
C SER A 201 1.94 -21.99 5.62
N PHE A 202 0.91 -22.07 4.77
CA PHE A 202 -0.50 -21.91 5.18
C PHE A 202 -1.37 -23.09 4.70
N PRO A 203 -1.12 -24.32 5.16
CA PRO A 203 -1.79 -25.53 4.64
C PRO A 203 -3.30 -25.56 4.91
N ASN A 204 -3.75 -24.85 5.95
CA ASN A 204 -5.16 -24.76 6.33
C ASN A 204 -5.92 -23.66 5.58
N VAL A 205 -5.24 -22.90 4.72
CA VAL A 205 -5.79 -21.75 4.00
C VAL A 205 -5.83 -22.06 2.51
N LYS A 206 -6.98 -21.86 1.88
CA LYS A 206 -7.11 -22.11 0.45
C LYS A 206 -6.37 -21.03 -0.35
N VAL A 207 -5.25 -21.39 -0.95
CA VAL A 207 -4.50 -20.50 -1.84
C VAL A 207 -5.07 -20.56 -3.27
N ILE A 208 -5.53 -19.42 -3.75
CA ILE A 208 -6.12 -19.21 -5.08
C ILE A 208 -5.18 -18.29 -5.86
N ILE A 209 -4.73 -18.75 -7.03
CA ILE A 209 -4.01 -17.92 -7.98
C ILE A 209 -4.89 -17.86 -9.24
N PRO A 210 -5.35 -16.68 -9.65
CA PRO A 210 -6.14 -16.54 -10.85
C PRO A 210 -5.29 -16.62 -12.12
N HIS A 211 -5.92 -17.05 -13.22
CA HIS A 211 -5.33 -16.94 -14.54
C HIS A 211 -4.97 -15.48 -14.86
N GLU A 212 -3.78 -15.27 -15.41
CA GLU A 212 -3.18 -13.93 -15.64
C GLU A 212 -3.15 -13.08 -14.37
N ALA A 213 -2.60 -13.62 -13.27
CA ALA A 213 -2.48 -12.92 -11.99
C ALA A 213 -1.89 -11.50 -12.14
N GLY A 214 -0.94 -11.30 -13.07
CA GLY A 214 -0.40 -9.98 -13.39
C GLY A 214 -1.38 -8.96 -13.98
N LEU A 215 -2.51 -9.38 -14.55
CA LEU A 215 -3.54 -8.50 -15.12
C LEU A 215 -4.77 -8.33 -14.22
N VAL A 216 -4.87 -9.10 -13.13
CA VAL A 216 -6.09 -9.12 -12.30
C VAL A 216 -6.36 -7.78 -11.63
N VAL A 217 -5.33 -7.08 -11.16
CA VAL A 217 -5.48 -5.76 -10.54
C VAL A 217 -6.07 -4.76 -11.54
N LEU A 218 -5.55 -4.73 -12.78
CA LEU A 218 -6.07 -3.88 -13.85
C LEU A 218 -7.52 -4.22 -14.20
N LYS A 219 -7.83 -5.52 -14.36
CA LYS A 219 -9.20 -5.99 -14.63
C LYS A 219 -10.15 -5.57 -13.50
N GLY A 220 -9.72 -5.72 -12.25
CA GLY A 220 -10.45 -5.29 -11.07
C GLY A 220 -10.69 -3.77 -11.06
N ALA A 221 -9.70 -2.97 -11.43
CA ALA A 221 -9.84 -1.52 -11.52
C ALA A 221 -10.89 -1.09 -12.57
N VAL A 222 -10.93 -1.75 -13.73
CA VAL A 222 -11.96 -1.49 -14.76
C VAL A 222 -13.35 -1.85 -14.23
N VAL A 223 -13.51 -3.00 -13.58
CA VAL A 223 -14.78 -3.41 -12.96
C VAL A 223 -15.21 -2.43 -11.86
N PHE A 224 -14.27 -1.99 -11.03
CA PHE A 224 -14.51 -0.99 -9.99
C PHE A 224 -14.92 0.36 -10.59
N GLY A 225 -14.30 0.80 -11.68
CA GLY A 225 -14.69 2.03 -12.38
C GLY A 225 -16.13 2.00 -12.91
N HIS A 226 -16.61 0.84 -13.35
CA HIS A 226 -18.01 0.65 -13.75
C HIS A 226 -18.98 0.54 -12.56
N ASN A 227 -18.53 0.01 -11.41
CA ASN A 227 -19.34 -0.10 -10.20
C ASN A 227 -18.52 0.20 -8.93
N PRO A 228 -18.35 1.50 -8.58
CA PRO A 228 -17.60 1.90 -7.39
C PRO A 228 -18.25 1.43 -6.08
N SER A 229 -19.58 1.20 -6.11
CA SER A 229 -20.36 0.74 -4.95
C SER A 229 -20.16 -0.73 -4.57
N SER A 230 -19.29 -1.44 -5.30
CA SER A 230 -18.89 -2.82 -5.01
C SER A 230 -18.12 -2.97 -3.68
N ILE A 231 -17.48 -1.89 -3.22
CA ILE A 231 -16.88 -1.79 -1.88
C ILE A 231 -17.86 -0.97 -1.03
N SER A 232 -18.23 -1.52 0.13
CA SER A 232 -19.21 -0.89 1.02
C SER A 232 -18.56 -0.16 2.19
N HIS A 233 -17.42 -0.67 2.68
CA HIS A 233 -16.75 -0.18 3.87
C HIS A 233 -15.24 -0.24 3.69
N ARG A 234 -14.53 0.69 4.33
CA ARG A 234 -13.05 0.72 4.38
C ARG A 234 -12.57 0.93 5.81
N ILE A 235 -11.36 0.48 6.07
CA ILE A 235 -10.67 0.74 7.33
C ILE A 235 -9.85 2.03 7.19
N CYS A 236 -10.14 3.03 8.04
CA CYS A 236 -9.44 4.30 7.98
C CYS A 236 -7.96 4.15 8.35
N LYS A 237 -7.08 4.67 7.48
CA LYS A 237 -5.61 4.62 7.67
C LYS A 237 -5.08 5.69 8.62
N TYR A 238 -5.89 6.71 8.89
CA TYR A 238 -5.57 7.84 9.75
C TYR A 238 -6.79 8.22 10.59
N THR A 239 -6.55 8.93 11.67
CA THR A 239 -7.59 9.64 12.42
C THR A 239 -7.88 10.95 11.71
N TYR A 240 -9.15 11.20 11.35
CA TYR A 240 -9.56 12.41 10.64
C TYR A 240 -10.34 13.34 11.55
N GLY A 241 -10.09 14.64 11.42
CA GLY A 241 -10.75 15.65 12.21
C GLY A 241 -10.55 17.06 11.68
N VAL A 242 -11.08 18.02 12.42
CA VAL A 242 -10.91 19.45 12.15
C VAL A 242 -10.32 20.15 13.37
N ASP A 243 -9.73 21.34 13.15
CA ASP A 243 -9.38 22.19 14.27
C ASP A 243 -10.64 22.77 14.94
N LYS A 244 -10.60 22.91 16.26
CA LYS A 244 -11.59 23.67 17.01
C LYS A 244 -10.98 24.47 18.15
N THR A 245 -11.79 25.36 18.67
CA THR A 245 -11.49 26.13 19.89
C THR A 245 -12.46 25.74 20.99
N VAL A 246 -11.95 25.45 22.19
CA VAL A 246 -12.75 25.03 23.37
C VAL A 246 -12.45 25.92 24.58
N PRO A 247 -13.28 25.94 25.64
CA PRO A 247 -12.92 26.58 26.91
C PRO A 247 -11.56 26.08 27.42
N PHE A 248 -10.70 27.00 27.85
CA PHE A 248 -9.39 26.62 28.38
C PHE A 248 -9.55 25.89 29.71
N ASP A 249 -8.71 24.87 29.93
CA ASP A 249 -8.71 24.01 31.10
C ASP A 249 -7.24 23.83 31.45
N SER A 250 -6.81 24.39 32.58
CA SER A 250 -5.40 24.40 32.98
C SER A 250 -4.85 23.04 33.35
N GLU A 251 -5.71 22.05 33.63
CA GLU A 251 -5.30 20.68 33.96
C GLU A 251 -5.05 19.84 32.71
N LYS A 252 -5.72 20.19 31.60
CA LYS A 252 -5.68 19.43 30.35
C LYS A 252 -4.89 20.10 29.23
N HIS A 253 -4.94 21.42 29.15
CA HIS A 253 -4.48 22.16 27.99
C HIS A 253 -3.12 22.83 28.21
N ASP A 254 -2.28 22.77 27.19
CA ASP A 254 -1.03 23.52 27.12
C ASP A 254 -1.30 25.04 27.17
N ILE A 255 -0.68 25.70 28.15
CA ILE A 255 -0.77 27.15 28.36
C ILE A 255 -0.37 27.97 27.11
N ARG A 256 0.52 27.43 26.26
CA ARG A 256 0.95 28.06 25.00
C ARG A 256 -0.16 28.10 23.94
N LYS A 257 -1.18 27.27 24.09
CA LYS A 257 -2.38 27.22 23.24
C LYS A 257 -3.53 28.09 23.79
N ARG A 258 -3.33 28.77 24.92
CA ARG A 258 -4.33 29.67 25.51
C ARG A 258 -4.50 30.94 24.67
N ILE A 259 -5.74 31.33 24.45
CA ILE A 259 -6.13 32.55 23.75
C ILE A 259 -7.31 33.23 24.46
N GLU A 260 -7.34 34.55 24.46
CA GLU A 260 -8.50 35.32 24.94
C GLU A 260 -9.45 35.64 23.78
N ARG A 261 -10.76 35.49 24.00
CA ARG A 261 -11.83 35.77 23.04
C ARG A 261 -13.01 36.43 23.76
N ASP A 262 -13.96 37.00 23.01
CA ASP A 262 -15.20 37.54 23.57
C ASP A 262 -15.98 36.51 24.41
N SER A 263 -15.81 35.23 24.09
CA SER A 263 -16.39 34.10 24.81
C SER A 263 -15.56 33.64 26.02
N GLY A 264 -14.56 34.41 26.45
CA GLY A 264 -13.64 34.12 27.55
C GLY A 264 -12.34 33.43 27.12
N THR A 265 -11.61 32.90 28.10
CA THR A 265 -10.35 32.19 27.88
C THR A 265 -10.59 30.84 27.20
N ARG A 266 -9.90 30.61 26.08
CA ARG A 266 -10.08 29.45 25.20
C ARG A 266 -8.75 28.75 24.91
N CYS A 267 -8.81 27.49 24.48
CA CYS A 267 -7.69 26.75 23.93
C CYS A 267 -7.90 26.58 22.41
N LYS A 268 -6.92 27.00 21.61
CA LYS A 268 -6.92 26.83 20.15
C LYS A 268 -6.24 25.52 19.74
N ASP A 269 -6.37 25.19 18.45
CA ASP A 269 -5.69 24.07 17.79
C ASP A 269 -6.10 22.68 18.34
N ILE A 270 -7.27 22.55 18.97
CA ILE A 270 -7.76 21.26 19.45
C ILE A 270 -8.17 20.41 18.26
N PHE A 271 -7.79 19.13 18.28
CA PHE A 271 -8.21 18.16 17.28
C PHE A 271 -9.62 17.63 17.59
N ASP A 272 -10.59 17.94 16.74
CA ASP A 272 -11.93 17.39 16.86
C ASP A 272 -12.13 16.17 15.95
N LYS A 273 -11.95 14.98 16.53
CA LYS A 273 -11.97 13.70 15.81
C LYS A 273 -13.35 13.33 15.28
N TYR A 274 -13.46 13.07 13.99
CA TYR A 274 -14.66 12.50 13.34
C TYR A 274 -14.55 11.01 13.13
N VAL A 275 -13.37 10.55 12.74
CA VAL A 275 -13.11 9.14 12.45
C VAL A 275 -11.76 8.77 13.02
N GLU A 276 -11.66 7.58 13.60
CA GLU A 276 -10.45 7.06 14.20
C GLU A 276 -9.66 6.16 13.23
N ILE A 277 -8.33 6.18 13.32
CA ILE A 277 -7.50 5.18 12.64
C ILE A 277 -7.92 3.76 13.04
N GLY A 278 -8.13 2.89 12.05
CA GLY A 278 -8.64 1.53 12.25
C GLY A 278 -10.17 1.42 12.30
N GLU A 279 -10.89 2.54 12.28
CA GLU A 279 -12.37 2.52 12.24
C GLU A 279 -12.88 2.08 10.86
N SER A 280 -13.93 1.26 10.86
CA SER A 280 -14.64 0.83 9.65
C SER A 280 -15.68 1.87 9.27
N VAL A 281 -15.44 2.62 8.19
CA VAL A 281 -16.37 3.63 7.67
C VAL A 281 -17.15 3.11 6.47
N ALA A 282 -18.46 3.37 6.45
CA ALA A 282 -19.30 3.09 5.30
C ALA A 282 -19.04 4.13 4.19
N LEU A 283 -18.84 3.66 2.96
CA LEU A 283 -18.58 4.54 1.84
C LEU A 283 -19.83 5.32 1.43
N HIS A 284 -19.63 6.58 1.03
CA HIS A 284 -20.69 7.52 0.64
C HIS A 284 -21.74 7.82 1.73
N VAL A 285 -21.47 7.45 2.98
CA VAL A 285 -22.30 7.79 4.13
C VAL A 285 -21.62 8.90 4.93
N PRO A 286 -22.29 10.02 5.22
CA PRO A 286 -21.74 11.07 6.06
C PRO A 286 -21.48 10.58 7.48
N THR A 287 -20.38 11.04 8.08
CA THR A 287 -20.15 10.90 9.51
C THR A 287 -21.20 11.66 10.32
N THR A 288 -21.29 11.36 11.61
CA THR A 288 -22.17 12.08 12.53
C THR A 288 -21.89 13.57 12.45
N GLU A 289 -22.92 14.36 12.12
CA GLU A 289 -22.81 15.81 12.07
C GLU A 289 -22.46 16.36 13.46
N LYS A 290 -21.43 17.21 13.54
CA LYS A 290 -21.19 18.00 14.75
C LYS A 290 -21.51 19.47 14.50
N SER A 291 -21.96 20.14 15.55
CA SER A 291 -22.31 21.55 15.53
C SER A 291 -21.14 22.41 16.01
N TYR A 292 -20.90 23.49 15.28
CA TYR A 292 -19.92 24.54 15.59
C TYR A 292 -20.61 25.88 15.56
N ILE A 293 -20.07 26.80 16.35
CA ILE A 293 -20.54 28.19 16.38
C ILE A 293 -19.36 29.13 16.10
N PRO A 294 -19.62 30.32 15.53
CA PRO A 294 -18.58 31.30 15.28
C PRO A 294 -17.77 31.62 16.54
N SER A 295 -16.50 31.95 16.40
CA SER A 295 -15.66 32.33 17.54
C SER A 295 -16.08 33.68 18.14
N THR A 296 -16.54 34.61 17.29
CA THR A 296 -16.98 35.96 17.69
C THR A 296 -18.36 36.32 17.12
N GLY A 297 -18.98 37.36 17.69
CA GLY A 297 -20.26 37.89 17.21
C GLY A 297 -20.18 38.49 15.79
N THR A 298 -19.03 39.04 15.40
CA THR A 298 -18.84 39.80 14.15
C THR A 298 -18.45 38.95 12.94
N GLN A 299 -18.03 37.70 13.18
CA GLN A 299 -17.51 36.78 12.19
C GLN A 299 -18.53 36.52 11.05
N SER A 300 -18.10 36.71 9.80
CA SER A 300 -18.91 36.50 8.57
C SER A 300 -18.71 35.17 7.90
N SER A 301 -17.73 34.38 8.32
CA SER A 301 -17.45 33.08 7.72
C SER A 301 -16.85 32.14 8.77
N VAL A 302 -17.11 30.84 8.65
CA VAL A 302 -16.48 29.82 9.49
C VAL A 302 -15.66 28.91 8.59
N GLY A 303 -14.36 28.87 8.86
CA GLY A 303 -13.40 28.00 8.23
C GLY A 303 -13.21 26.70 9.01
N PHE A 304 -13.10 25.59 8.28
CA PHE A 304 -12.72 24.30 8.82
C PHE A 304 -11.45 23.85 8.10
N THR A 305 -10.37 23.66 8.85
CA THR A 305 -9.17 22.99 8.31
C THR A 305 -9.27 21.50 8.61
N ILE A 306 -9.13 20.67 7.58
CA ILE A 306 -9.23 19.22 7.69
C ILE A 306 -7.84 18.65 7.91
N TYR A 307 -7.73 17.74 8.88
CA TYR A 307 -6.48 17.08 9.27
C TYR A 307 -6.61 15.56 9.24
N ALA A 308 -5.49 14.91 8.92
CA ALA A 308 -5.24 13.49 9.20
C ALA A 308 -4.16 13.36 10.28
N SER A 309 -4.26 12.34 11.12
CA SER A 309 -3.25 12.00 12.13
C SER A 309 -2.91 10.51 12.08
N THR A 310 -1.63 10.18 12.24
CA THR A 310 -1.17 8.79 12.47
C THR A 310 -1.49 8.28 13.87
N GLN A 311 -1.89 9.17 14.79
CA GLN A 311 -2.25 8.81 16.16
C GLN A 311 -3.74 8.50 16.31
N LYS A 312 -4.09 7.62 17.25
CA LYS A 312 -5.48 7.23 17.53
C LYS A 312 -6.31 8.35 18.17
N SER A 313 -5.69 9.16 19.02
CA SER A 313 -6.37 10.23 19.76
C SER A 313 -5.43 11.42 19.94
N PRO A 314 -5.12 12.15 18.85
CA PRO A 314 -4.40 13.42 18.95
C PRO A 314 -5.22 14.41 19.79
N MET A 315 -4.55 15.19 20.63
CA MET A 315 -5.17 16.27 21.40
C MET A 315 -5.18 17.56 20.57
N TYR A 316 -4.09 17.83 19.86
CA TYR A 316 -3.94 19.02 19.03
C TYR A 316 -3.74 18.70 17.56
N VAL A 317 -4.20 19.59 16.68
CA VAL A 317 -3.89 19.55 15.25
C VAL A 317 -2.42 19.82 14.94
N THR A 318 -1.64 20.18 15.96
CA THR A 318 -0.17 20.35 15.89
C THR A 318 0.60 19.22 16.54
N ASP A 319 -0.06 18.16 17.02
CA ASP A 319 0.62 16.98 17.55
C ASP A 319 1.40 16.27 16.44
N ASP A 320 2.47 15.57 16.83
CA ASP A 320 3.30 14.83 15.89
C ASP A 320 2.47 13.84 15.05
N GLY A 321 2.66 13.85 13.74
CA GLY A 321 1.92 13.01 12.80
C GLY A 321 0.58 13.59 12.34
N CYS A 322 0.18 14.78 12.78
CA CYS A 322 -0.93 15.53 12.20
C CYS A 322 -0.50 16.27 10.91
N VAL A 323 -1.28 16.12 9.85
CA VAL A 323 -1.06 16.75 8.53
C VAL A 323 -2.34 17.42 8.08
N LYS A 324 -2.23 18.67 7.60
CA LYS A 324 -3.34 19.40 6.97
C LYS A 324 -3.61 18.82 5.60
N LEU A 325 -4.87 18.47 5.35
CA LEU A 325 -5.34 17.95 4.06
C LEU A 325 -6.04 19.01 3.21
N GLY A 326 -6.78 19.93 3.84
CA GLY A 326 -7.61 20.86 3.09
C GLY A 326 -8.30 21.89 3.96
N TYR A 327 -9.14 22.71 3.33
CA TYR A 327 -9.89 23.79 3.97
C TYR A 327 -11.24 23.98 3.29
N VAL A 328 -12.29 24.21 4.08
CA VAL A 328 -13.60 24.64 3.59
C VAL A 328 -14.10 25.81 4.41
N GLU A 329 -14.73 26.78 3.75
CA GLU A 329 -15.29 27.95 4.40
C GLU A 329 -16.76 28.13 4.04
N ILE A 330 -17.59 28.34 5.05
CA ILE A 330 -19.00 28.72 4.86
C ILE A 330 -19.21 30.16 5.28
N ASN A 331 -19.85 30.94 4.39
CA ASN A 331 -20.24 32.31 4.67
C ASN A 331 -21.52 32.33 5.51
N ILE A 332 -21.48 33.08 6.60
CA ILE A 332 -22.61 33.38 7.49
C ILE A 332 -23.17 34.72 7.05
N LEU A 333 -24.26 34.65 6.28
CA LEU A 333 -24.82 35.80 5.62
C LEU A 333 -25.68 36.66 6.56
N ASP A 334 -26.29 36.06 7.58
CA ASP A 334 -27.18 36.75 8.50
C ASP A 334 -26.51 37.04 9.84
N LYS A 335 -26.01 38.27 9.96
CA LYS A 335 -25.38 38.76 11.20
C LYS A 335 -26.38 39.39 12.17
N SER A 336 -27.66 39.45 11.82
CA SER A 336 -28.71 40.02 12.70
C SER A 336 -29.06 39.07 13.85
N VAL A 337 -28.72 37.79 13.69
CA VAL A 337 -29.01 36.71 14.65
C VAL A 337 -27.88 36.60 15.70
N PRO A 338 -28.21 36.31 16.98
CA PRO A 338 -27.22 36.09 18.02
C PRO A 338 -26.19 35.01 17.66
N ARG A 339 -24.97 35.17 18.20
CA ARG A 339 -23.84 34.27 17.91
C ARG A 339 -24.18 32.78 18.05
N ASP A 340 -24.86 32.43 19.14
CA ASP A 340 -25.10 31.04 19.54
C ASP A 340 -26.20 30.37 18.72
N GLU A 341 -27.00 31.15 17.98
CA GLU A 341 -28.02 30.66 17.05
C GLU A 341 -27.46 30.43 15.63
N ARG A 342 -26.21 30.83 15.37
CA ARG A 342 -25.54 30.68 14.06
C ARG A 342 -24.76 29.36 13.97
N SER A 343 -25.45 28.26 14.28
CA SER A 343 -24.88 26.90 14.28
C SER A 343 -24.56 26.43 12.86
N ILE A 344 -23.35 25.90 12.68
CA ILE A 344 -22.85 25.24 11.48
C ILE A 344 -22.69 23.76 11.77
N LEU A 345 -23.39 22.93 11.00
CA LEU A 345 -23.26 21.48 11.04
C LEU A 345 -22.18 21.06 10.04
N PHE A 346 -21.19 20.31 10.51
CA PHE A 346 -20.11 19.79 9.68
C PHE A 346 -20.13 18.26 9.67
N SER A 347 -19.89 17.67 8.51
CA SER A 347 -19.68 16.23 8.34
C SER A 347 -18.65 15.93 7.25
N MET A 348 -18.08 14.73 7.32
CA MET A 348 -17.18 14.18 6.31
C MET A 348 -17.83 12.94 5.70
N THR A 349 -17.72 12.75 4.40
CA THR A 349 -18.18 11.56 3.69
C THR A 349 -17.00 10.94 2.97
N PHE A 350 -16.79 9.64 3.18
CA PHE A 350 -15.68 8.90 2.59
C PHE A 350 -16.19 8.21 1.33
N GLY A 351 -16.00 8.84 0.17
CA GLY A 351 -16.60 8.37 -1.09
C GLY A 351 -15.68 7.49 -1.95
N GLY A 352 -14.36 7.62 -1.84
CA GLY A 352 -13.47 6.90 -2.76
C GLY A 352 -11.99 7.20 -2.56
N THR A 353 -11.38 7.90 -3.51
CA THR A 353 -9.99 8.42 -3.43
C THR A 353 -9.90 9.78 -2.74
N GLU A 354 -11.05 10.32 -2.30
CA GLU A 354 -11.21 11.67 -1.78
C GLU A 354 -12.17 11.66 -0.58
N ILE A 355 -12.15 12.74 0.20
CA ILE A 355 -13.05 13.02 1.31
C ILE A 355 -13.95 14.19 0.90
N ASP A 356 -15.25 13.94 0.82
CA ASP A 356 -16.25 14.99 0.64
C ASP A 356 -16.54 15.64 1.99
N VAL A 357 -16.40 16.95 2.09
CA VAL A 357 -16.71 17.69 3.32
C VAL A 357 -17.91 18.58 3.09
N THR A 358 -18.83 18.60 4.05
CA THR A 358 -20.05 19.39 3.99
C THR A 358 -20.16 20.25 5.24
N ALA A 359 -20.25 21.56 5.04
CA ALA A 359 -20.63 22.51 6.08
C ALA A 359 -22.01 23.08 5.74
N ARG A 360 -22.96 23.02 6.69
CA ARG A 360 -24.33 23.48 6.52
C ARG A 360 -24.72 24.45 7.64
N GLU A 361 -25.17 25.65 7.30
CA GLU A 361 -25.80 26.53 8.27
C GLU A 361 -27.16 25.95 8.68
N GLN A 362 -27.34 25.65 9.96
CA GLN A 362 -28.49 24.89 10.46
C GLN A 362 -29.82 25.62 10.23
N ARG A 363 -29.81 26.96 10.33
CA ARG A 363 -31.03 27.78 10.26
C ARG A 363 -31.48 28.05 8.83
N THR A 364 -30.55 28.38 7.94
CA THR A 364 -30.86 28.76 6.54
C THR A 364 -30.84 27.56 5.59
N GLY A 365 -30.18 26.46 5.99
CA GLY A 365 -29.89 25.34 5.10
C GLY A 365 -28.83 25.67 4.06
N ASN A 366 -28.13 26.80 4.14
CA ASN A 366 -27.03 27.12 3.23
C ASN A 366 -25.91 26.08 3.37
N VAL A 367 -25.39 25.59 2.26
CA VAL A 367 -24.40 24.50 2.23
C VAL A 367 -23.18 24.92 1.44
N THR A 368 -21.99 24.75 2.02
CA THR A 368 -20.72 24.70 1.28
C THR A 368 -20.20 23.27 1.28
N LYS A 369 -19.72 22.82 0.13
CA LYS A 369 -19.00 21.55 -0.01
C LYS A 369 -17.58 21.79 -0.51
N ALA A 370 -16.67 20.93 -0.08
CA ALA A 370 -15.35 20.82 -0.69
C ALA A 370 -14.96 19.35 -0.81
N ILE A 371 -13.97 19.09 -1.65
CA ILE A 371 -13.38 17.77 -1.87
C ILE A 371 -11.92 17.87 -1.45
N VAL A 372 -11.46 16.91 -0.65
CA VAL A 372 -10.11 16.89 -0.10
C VAL A 372 -9.44 15.56 -0.40
N ASN A 373 -8.22 15.60 -0.91
CA ASN A 373 -7.43 14.39 -1.16
C ASN A 373 -6.85 13.84 0.14
N PHE A 374 -6.70 12.51 0.23
CA PHE A 374 -6.03 11.86 1.37
C PHE A 374 -4.53 12.20 1.47
N LEU A 375 -3.95 12.86 0.46
CA LEU A 375 -2.52 13.18 0.36
C LEU A 375 -2.20 14.66 0.60
N GLY A 376 -3.23 15.52 0.78
CA GLY A 376 -3.07 16.98 0.81
C GLY A 376 -3.06 17.59 -0.58
#